data_AF-M3HM05-F1
#
_entry.id   AF-M3HM05-F1
#
_cell.length_a   1.000
_cell.length_b   1.000
_cell.length_c   1.000
_cell.angle_alpha   90.00
_cell.angle_beta   90.00
_cell.angle_gamma   90.00
#
_symmetry.space_group_name_H-M   'P 1'
#
loop_
_entity.id
_entity.type
_entity.pdbx_description
1 polymer ?
#
loop_
_entity_poly.entity_id
_entity_poly.type
_entity_poly.pdbx_seq_one_letter_code
_entity_poly.pdbx_strand_id
1 'polypeptide(L)' 'MNHFYLRKDCRLCKSKDLIKVLPLTPTALCDAYVKERKEQDVCPLDLFQCKNCGLCR' A
#
# COMPACT_ATOMS: atom_id res chain seq x y z
N MET A 1 -11.77 -10.06 -8.37
CA MET A 1 -10.64 -9.43 -9.08
C MET A 1 -9.91 -8.57 -8.08
N ASN A 2 -8.60 -8.77 -7.86
CA ASN A 2 -7.84 -7.88 -6.97
C ASN A 2 -7.60 -6.57 -7.73
N HIS A 3 -8.28 -5.50 -7.31
CA HIS A 3 -8.20 -4.17 -7.93
C HIS A 3 -6.92 -3.38 -7.55
N PHE A 4 -5.94 -4.05 -6.92
CA PHE A 4 -4.71 -3.41 -6.44
C PHE A 4 -3.47 -4.09 -7.03
N TYR A 5 -2.43 -3.29 -7.29
CA TYR A 5 -1.15 -3.75 -7.79
C TYR A 5 -0.05 -3.51 -6.74
N LEU A 6 0.58 -4.59 -6.28
CA LEU A 6 1.72 -4.51 -5.39
C LEU A 6 3.02 -4.43 -6.20
N ARG A 7 3.63 -3.26 -6.23
CA ARG A 7 4.98 -3.12 -6.77
C ARG A 7 5.99 -3.92 -5.96
N LYS A 8 7.03 -4.42 -6.61
CA LYS A 8 8.11 -5.19 -5.96
C LYS A 8 9.47 -4.46 -5.95
N ASP A 9 9.46 -3.20 -6.35
CA ASP A 9 10.64 -2.33 -6.48
C ASP A 9 10.41 -0.94 -5.86
N CYS A 10 11.50 -0.23 -5.61
CA CYS A 10 11.50 1.16 -5.17
C CYS A 10 11.11 2.10 -6.32
N ARG A 11 10.29 3.12 -6.03
CA ARG A 11 9.79 4.05 -7.06
C ARG A 11 10.89 4.95 -7.61
N LEU A 12 11.90 5.21 -6.77
CA LEU A 12 12.96 6.17 -7.07
C LEU A 12 14.16 5.47 -7.71
N CYS A 13 14.78 4.52 -7.00
CA CYS A 13 16.02 3.88 -7.44
C CYS A 13 15.85 2.50 -8.10
N LYS A 14 14.61 1.99 -8.22
CA LYS A 14 14.29 0.66 -8.76
C LYS A 14 14.91 -0.53 -8.01
N SER A 15 15.56 -0.31 -6.87
CA SER A 15 16.04 -1.38 -5.98
C SER A 15 14.88 -2.25 -5.51
N LYS A 16 15.12 -3.55 -5.37
CA LYS A 16 14.16 -4.52 -4.79
C LYS A 16 14.36 -4.73 -3.29
N ASP A 17 15.34 -4.06 -2.69
CA ASP A 17 15.61 -4.13 -1.26
C ASP A 17 14.66 -3.21 -0.49
N LEU A 18 13.48 -3.77 -0.18
CA LEU A 18 12.38 -3.13 0.52
C LEU A 18 12.10 -3.88 1.82
N ILE A 19 12.00 -3.15 2.92
CA ILE A 19 11.59 -3.69 4.22
C ILE A 19 10.22 -3.17 4.60
N LYS A 20 9.35 -4.05 5.13
CA LYS A 20 8.08 -3.62 5.73
C LYS A 20 8.38 -2.95 7.06
N VAL A 21 8.03 -1.68 7.19
CA VAL A 21 8.32 -0.87 8.40
C VAL A 21 7.08 -0.59 9.23
N LEU A 22 5.91 -0.59 8.60
CA LEU A 22 4.63 -0.41 9.30
C LEU A 22 3.59 -1.38 8.70
N PRO A 23 3.21 -2.44 9.45
CA PRO A 23 2.10 -3.28 9.04
C PRO A 23 0.78 -2.53 9.26
N LEU A 24 -0.02 -2.39 8.21
CA LEU A 24 -1.33 -1.76 8.28
C LEU A 24 -2.41 -2.77 7.92
N THR A 25 -3.53 -2.71 8.65
CA THR A 25 -4.69 -3.53 8.34
C THR A 25 -5.27 -3.11 6.98
N PRO A 26 -5.63 -4.06 6.09
CA PRO A 26 -6.32 -3.74 4.86
C PRO A 26 -7.55 -2.89 5.13
N THR A 27 -7.64 -1.74 4.47
CA THR A 27 -8.68 -0.73 4.74
C THR A 27 -9.36 -0.34 3.43
N ALA A 28 -10.63 0.06 3.51
CA ALA A 28 -11.36 0.62 2.38
C ALA A 28 -10.71 1.92 1.89
N LEU A 29 -11.09 2.35 0.68
CA LEU A 29 -10.59 3.60 0.10
C LEU A 29 -11.02 4.81 0.95
N CYS A 30 -10.05 5.63 1.39
CA CYS A 30 -10.29 6.72 2.33
C CYS A 30 -11.30 7.76 1.84
N ASP A 31 -11.33 8.05 0.53
CA ASP A 31 -12.23 9.05 -0.07
C ASP A 31 -13.44 8.43 -0.78
N ALA A 32 -13.72 7.14 -0.56
CA ALA A 32 -14.91 6.47 -1.10
C ALA A 32 -16.08 6.60 -0.11
N TYR A 33 -16.63 7.81 0.03
CA TYR A 33 -17.74 8.07 0.94
C TYR A 33 -19.02 7.34 0.50
N VAL A 34 -19.74 6.76 1.47
CA VAL A 34 -21.00 6.04 1.25
C VAL A 34 -22.10 6.64 2.10
N LYS A 35 -23.30 6.82 1.52
CA LYS A 35 -24.47 7.37 2.24
C LYS A 35 -25.01 6.39 3.28
N GLU A 36 -24.94 5.10 2.96
CA GLU A 36 -25.39 4.00 3.81
C GLU A 36 -24.24 3.03 4.00
N ARG A 37 -24.20 2.38 5.17
CA ARG A 37 -23.17 1.37 5.45
C ARG A 37 -23.31 0.23 4.45
N LYS A 38 -22.23 -0.04 3.73
CA LYS A 38 -22.11 -1.17 2.81
C LYS A 38 -20.71 -1.76 2.91
N GLU A 39 -20.55 -2.98 2.41
CA GLU A 39 -19.23 -3.56 2.21
C GLU A 39 -18.48 -2.79 1.13
N GLN A 40 -17.18 -2.61 1.35
CA GLN A 40 -16.29 -1.90 0.45
C GLN A 40 -15.05 -2.74 0.20
N ASP A 41 -14.53 -2.66 -1.03
CA ASP A 41 -13.27 -3.29 -1.37
C ASP A 41 -12.14 -2.71 -0.51
N VAL A 42 -11.34 -3.59 0.07
CA VAL A 42 -10.21 -3.21 0.92
C VAL A 42 -8.89 -3.35 0.15
N CYS A 43 -7.99 -2.42 0.41
CA CYS A 43 -6.64 -2.43 -0.14
C CYS A 43 -5.61 -2.67 0.98
N PRO A 44 -4.58 -3.49 0.77
CA PRO A 44 -3.46 -3.59 1.69
C PRO A 44 -2.65 -2.29 1.66
N LEU A 45 -2.43 -1.68 2.83
CA LEU A 45 -1.77 -0.38 2.98
C LEU A 45 -0.40 -0.50 3.69
N ASP A 46 0.19 -1.69 3.75
CA ASP A 46 1.50 -1.90 4.37
C ASP A 46 2.55 -0.93 3.82
N LEU A 47 3.30 -0.26 4.72
CA LEU A 47 4.37 0.66 4.36
C LEU A 47 5.70 -0.07 4.24
N PHE A 48 6.40 0.15 3.13
CA PHE A 48 7.72 -0.39 2.88
C PHE A 48 8.75 0.72 2.70
N GLN A 49 9.91 0.58 3.33
CA GLN A 49 11.04 1.48 3.14
C GLN A 49 12.12 0.82 2.29
N CYS A 50 12.64 1.55 1.30
CA CYS A 50 13.79 1.11 0.53
C CYS A 50 15.08 1.32 1.32
N LYS A 51 15.86 0.25 1.50
CA LYS A 51 17.16 0.33 2.18
C LYS A 51 18.23 1.10 1.41
N ASN A 52 18.10 1.18 0.08
CA ASN A 52 19.12 1.82 -0.76
C ASN A 52 18.99 3.35 -0.85
N CYS A 53 17.77 3.88 -0.80
CA CYS A 53 17.53 5.33 -0.96
C CYS A 53 16.66 5.95 0.14
N GLY A 54 16.19 5.17 1.10
CA GLY A 54 15.38 5.65 2.23
C GLY A 54 13.91 5.98 1.91
N LEU A 55 13.50 5.93 0.64
CA LEU A 55 12.11 6.22 0.25
C LEU A 55 11.12 5.22 0.87
N CYS A 56 10.10 5.74 1.55
CA CYS A 56 8.93 4.99 2.01
C CYS A 56 7.83 4.99 0.94
N ARG A 57 7.18 3.83 0.76
CA ARG A 57 6.09 3.61 -0.20
C ARG A 57 5.00 2.74 0.40
#